data_AF-A0A846YEV8-F1
#
_entry.id   AF-A0A846YEV8-F1
#
_cell.length_a   1.000
_cell.length_b   1.000
_cell.length_c   1.000
_cell.angle_alpha   90.00
_cell.angle_beta   90.00
_cell.angle_gamma   90.00
#
_symmetry.space_group_name_H-M   'P 1'
#
loop_
_entity.id
_entity.type
_entity.pdbx_description
1 polymer ?
#
loop_
_entity_poly.entity_id
_entity_poly.type
_entity_poly.pdbx_seq_one_letter_code
_entity_poly.pdbx_strand_id
1 'polypeptide(L)'
;MDRLVGLQFPCQQPMRHRYGVAETPEYRITPEFSATIMTTNWQSHASGGPLGYAELLTRSAVMPSYLRDDWKRNWGEIHRLVPYDPAATEARPSTNTVRRSGLWNPGPLNFAIR
;
A
#
# COMPACT_ATOMS: atom_id res chain seq x y z
N MET A 1 0.54 0.13 -5.60
CA MET A 1 0.22 1.06 -6.71
C MET A 1 -0.88 1.99 -6.24
N ASP A 2 -0.74 3.29 -6.49
CA ASP A 2 -1.80 4.25 -6.17
C ASP A 2 -3.02 4.06 -7.10
N ARG A 3 -4.21 4.46 -6.65
CA ARG A 3 -5.48 4.19 -7.35
C ARG A 3 -5.50 4.68 -8.81
N LEU A 4 -4.80 5.77 -9.12
CA LEU A 4 -4.85 6.41 -10.44
C LEU A 4 -3.95 5.76 -11.50
N VAL A 5 -3.05 4.85 -11.12
CA VAL A 5 -2.07 4.27 -12.06
C VAL A 5 -2.32 2.81 -12.39
N GLY A 6 -3.33 2.17 -11.78
CA GLY A 6 -3.55 0.73 -11.90
C GLY A 6 -3.80 0.23 -13.32
N LEU A 7 -4.48 1.02 -14.16
CA LEU A 7 -4.81 0.61 -15.53
C LEU A 7 -3.59 0.68 -16.47
N GLN A 8 -2.64 1.57 -16.19
CA GLN A 8 -1.43 1.76 -16.99
C GLN A 8 -0.37 0.68 -16.72
N PHE A 9 -0.45 0.02 -15.55
CA PHE A 9 0.48 -1.05 -15.14
C PHE A 9 -0.24 -2.39 -14.90
N PRO A 10 -0.94 -2.95 -15.91
CA PRO A 10 -1.84 -4.10 -15.72
C PRO A 10 -1.11 -5.40 -15.37
N CYS A 11 0.19 -5.50 -15.71
CA CYS A 11 0.99 -6.70 -15.47
C CYS A 11 1.71 -6.69 -14.12
N GLN A 12 1.71 -5.56 -13.40
CA GLN A 12 2.32 -5.50 -12.07
C GLN A 12 1.39 -6.19 -11.06
N GLN A 13 1.95 -7.00 -10.17
CA GLN A 13 1.16 -7.62 -9.10
C GLN A 13 0.95 -6.58 -7.98
N PRO A 14 -0.29 -6.20 -7.64
CA PRO A 14 -0.54 -5.45 -6.42
C PRO A 14 -0.21 -6.31 -5.20
N MET A 15 0.25 -5.66 -4.14
CA MET A 15 0.39 -6.27 -2.81
C MET A 15 -0.93 -6.90 -2.37
N ARG A 16 -0.87 -8.16 -1.91
CA ARG A 16 -2.06 -8.92 -1.50
C ARG A 16 -2.27 -8.80 -0.01
N HIS A 17 -3.49 -9.13 0.41
CA HIS A 17 -3.83 -9.35 1.80
C HIS A 17 -4.64 -10.65 1.96
N ARG A 18 -4.41 -11.37 3.05
CA ARG A 18 -5.12 -12.61 3.38
C ARG A 18 -5.20 -12.77 4.89
N TYR A 19 -6.35 -13.22 5.41
CA TYR A 19 -6.56 -13.46 6.83
C TYR A 19 -6.28 -12.23 7.74
N GLY A 20 -6.48 -11.02 7.23
CA GLY A 20 -6.22 -9.77 7.95
C GLY A 20 -4.75 -9.33 7.96
N VAL A 21 -3.86 -10.03 7.27
CA VAL A 21 -2.43 -9.70 7.13
C VAL A 21 -2.15 -9.29 5.69
N ALA A 22 -1.40 -8.21 5.49
CA ALA A 22 -0.96 -7.73 4.18
C ALA A 22 0.52 -8.11 3.92
N GLU A 23 0.86 -8.37 2.66
CA GLU A 23 2.25 -8.47 2.21
C GLU A 23 2.98 -7.14 2.43
N THR A 24 4.30 -7.15 2.61
CA THR A 24 5.08 -5.89 2.66
C THR A 24 5.42 -5.49 1.22
N PRO A 25 5.04 -4.28 0.76
CA PRO A 25 5.29 -3.89 -0.63
C PRO A 25 6.76 -3.49 -0.83
N GLU A 26 7.32 -3.85 -1.98
CA GLU A 26 8.70 -3.51 -2.36
C GLU A 26 8.81 -2.20 -3.16
N TYR A 27 7.72 -1.83 -3.84
CA TYR A 27 7.65 -0.65 -4.69
C TYR A 27 6.32 0.08 -4.54
N ARG A 28 6.37 1.40 -4.68
CA ARG A 28 5.18 2.25 -4.83
C ARG A 28 5.29 3.01 -6.14
N ILE A 29 4.26 2.89 -6.98
CA ILE A 29 4.09 3.66 -8.21
C ILE A 29 3.01 4.71 -7.94
N THR A 30 3.33 5.97 -8.20
CA THR A 30 2.47 7.14 -7.97
C THR A 30 2.22 7.88 -9.28
N PRO A 31 1.11 8.64 -9.41
CA PRO A 31 0.89 9.51 -10.56
C PRO A 31 1.77 10.79 -10.47
N GLU A 32 1.55 11.75 -11.39
CA GLU A 32 2.19 13.07 -11.32
C GLU A 32 1.94 13.78 -9.96
N PHE A 33 2.78 14.77 -9.65
CA PHE A 33 2.88 15.37 -8.31
C PHE A 33 1.53 15.80 -7.68
N SER A 34 0.70 16.54 -8.41
CA SER A 34 -0.59 17.03 -7.90
C SER A 34 -1.55 15.88 -7.55
N ALA A 35 -1.62 14.87 -8.41
CA ALA A 35 -2.43 13.68 -8.21
C ALA A 35 -1.88 12.82 -7.06
N THR A 36 -0.56 12.79 -6.85
CA THR A 36 0.08 12.06 -5.75
C THR A 36 -0.31 12.61 -4.37
N ILE A 37 -0.47 13.92 -4.22
CA ILE A 37 -0.96 14.52 -2.97
C ILE A 37 -2.36 13.99 -2.66
N MET A 38 -3.25 13.98 -3.66
CA MET A 38 -4.61 13.49 -3.50
C MET A 38 -4.65 11.99 -3.16
N THR A 39 -3.90 11.16 -3.90
CA THR A 39 -3.90 9.70 -3.66
C THR A 39 -3.28 9.37 -2.30
N THR A 40 -2.22 10.07 -1.89
CA THR A 40 -1.59 9.92 -0.58
C THR A 40 -2.57 10.22 0.55
N ASN A 41 -3.33 11.33 0.46
CA ASN A 41 -4.34 11.65 1.46
C ASN A 41 -5.45 10.61 1.54
N TRP A 42 -5.97 10.18 0.38
CA TRP A 42 -7.02 9.16 0.31
C TRP A 42 -6.62 7.84 0.98
N GLN A 43 -5.35 7.45 0.83
CA GLN A 43 -4.84 6.16 1.30
C GLN A 43 -3.96 6.29 2.55
N SER A 44 -4.04 7.42 3.24
CA SER A 44 -3.25 7.75 4.43
C SER A 44 -3.59 6.85 5.62
N HIS A 45 -2.71 6.84 6.63
CA HIS A 45 -2.99 6.19 7.92
C HIS A 45 -4.30 6.69 8.54
N ALA A 46 -4.51 8.00 8.54
CA ALA A 46 -5.70 8.66 9.09
C ALA A 46 -7.01 8.21 8.43
N SER A 47 -6.94 7.79 7.16
CA SER A 47 -8.07 7.25 6.41
C SER A 47 -8.17 5.72 6.46
N GLY A 48 -7.32 5.05 7.25
CA GLY A 48 -7.25 3.59 7.35
C GLY A 48 -6.63 2.90 6.12
N GLY A 49 -5.91 3.66 5.29
CA GLY A 49 -5.33 3.18 4.06
C GLY A 49 -3.97 2.47 4.23
N PRO A 50 -3.48 1.84 3.15
CA PRO A 50 -2.28 1.01 3.17
C PRO A 50 -0.98 1.75 3.54
N LEU A 51 -0.92 3.07 3.41
CA LEU A 51 0.29 3.82 3.78
C LEU A 51 0.58 3.74 5.27
N GLY A 52 -0.44 3.54 6.12
CA GLY A 52 -0.23 3.46 7.56
C GLY A 52 0.75 2.35 7.97
N TYR A 53 0.61 1.14 7.42
CA TYR A 53 1.56 0.06 7.71
C TYR A 53 2.76 0.04 6.76
N ALA A 54 2.60 0.43 5.49
CA ALA A 54 3.70 0.44 4.55
C ALA A 54 4.81 1.42 4.97
N GLU A 55 4.45 2.62 5.43
CA GLU A 55 5.41 3.64 5.90
C GLU A 55 5.97 3.32 7.29
N LEU A 56 5.22 2.58 8.13
CA LEU A 56 5.70 2.11 9.42
C LEU A 56 6.79 1.03 9.28
N LEU A 57 6.67 0.16 8.27
CA LEU A 57 7.57 -0.97 8.06
C LEU A 57 8.73 -0.65 7.11
N THR A 58 8.60 0.36 6.26
CA THR A 58 9.57 0.65 5.21
C THR A 58 9.96 2.13 5.13
N ARG A 59 11.18 2.39 4.65
CA ARG A 59 11.63 3.70 4.21
C ARG A 59 11.50 3.81 2.69
N SER A 60 10.92 4.91 2.23
CA SER A 60 10.78 5.20 0.79
C SER A 60 12.04 5.85 0.21
N ALA A 61 12.47 5.40 -0.97
CA ALA A 61 13.53 6.00 -1.77
C ALA A 61 13.07 6.19 -3.22
N VAL A 62 13.04 7.44 -3.70
CA VAL A 62 12.63 7.77 -5.08
C VAL A 62 13.66 7.22 -6.07
N MET A 63 13.19 6.56 -7.11
CA MET A 63 14.01 6.09 -8.22
C MET A 63 13.89 7.04 -9.42
N PRO A 64 15.01 7.46 -10.04
CA PRO A 64 14.96 8.26 -11.26
C PRO A 64 14.35 7.44 -12.40
N SER A 65 13.34 7.99 -13.06
CA SER A 65 12.63 7.33 -14.16
C SER A 65 12.15 8.36 -15.19
N TYR A 66 12.11 7.97 -16.46
CA TYR A 66 11.81 8.86 -17.59
C TYR A 66 10.89 8.16 -18.59
N LEU A 67 9.98 8.92 -19.20
CA LEU A 67 9.25 8.43 -20.36
C LEU A 67 10.17 8.36 -21.57
N ARG A 68 10.01 7.29 -22.37
CA ARG A 68 10.68 7.17 -23.65
C ARG A 68 10.17 8.27 -24.58
N ASP A 69 11.10 9.02 -25.18
CA ASP A 69 10.84 10.08 -26.17
C ASP A 69 10.00 11.28 -25.68
N ASP A 70 9.71 11.38 -24.38
CA ASP A 70 8.93 12.49 -23.78
C ASP A 70 9.57 12.99 -22.47
N TRP A 71 10.78 13.54 -22.60
CA TRP A 71 11.66 13.90 -21.47
C TRP A 71 11.15 15.02 -20.57
N LYS A 72 10.19 15.82 -21.04
CA LYS A 72 9.64 16.97 -20.29
C LYS A 72 8.38 16.62 -19.50
N ARG A 73 7.79 15.45 -19.74
CA ARG A 73 6.54 15.05 -19.12
C ARG A 73 6.77 14.34 -17.80
N ASN A 74 6.14 14.85 -16.76
CA ASN A 74 6.04 14.15 -15.48
C ASN A 74 4.94 13.08 -15.58
N TRP A 75 5.32 11.81 -15.60
CA TRP A 75 4.37 10.71 -15.63
C TRP A 75 3.97 10.23 -14.23
N GLY A 76 4.77 10.58 -13.21
CA GLY A 76 4.70 10.08 -11.86
C GLY A 76 6.06 9.62 -11.35
N GLU A 77 6.06 8.85 -10.26
CA GLU A 77 7.28 8.38 -9.60
C GLU A 77 7.22 6.88 -9.30
N ILE A 78 8.40 6.27 -9.21
CA ILE A 78 8.59 4.95 -8.63
C ILE A 78 9.42 5.13 -7.37
N HIS A 79 8.92 4.63 -6.25
CA HIS A 79 9.67 4.55 -5.01
C HIS A 79 10.03 3.11 -4.74
N ARG A 80 11.29 2.86 -4.40
CA ARG A 80 11.71 1.62 -3.75
C ARG A 80 11.39 1.74 -2.26
N LEU A 81 10.74 0.73 -1.71
CA LEU A 81 10.41 0.62 -0.30
C LEU A 81 11.40 -0.33 0.36
N VAL A 82 12.23 0.20 1.26
CA VAL A 82 13.29 -0.54 1.94
C VAL A 82 12.83 -0.87 3.36
N PRO A 83 12.69 -2.15 3.74
CA PRO A 83 12.29 -2.52 5.10
C PRO A 83 13.25 -1.97 6.15
N TYR A 84 12.73 -1.53 7.30
CA TYR A 84 13.57 -1.10 8.43
C TYR A 84 14.35 -2.27 9.05
N ASP A 85 13.73 -3.46 9.11
CA ASP A 85 14.38 -4.70 9.50
C ASP A 85 14.37 -5.69 8.32
N PRO A 86 15.49 -5.85 7.61
CA PRO A 86 15.59 -6.78 6.48
C PRO A 86 15.70 -8.25 6.90
N ALA A 87 15.93 -8.55 8.19
CA ALA A 87 16.01 -9.91 8.70
C ALA A 87 14.65 -10.45 9.16
N ALA A 88 13.62 -9.60 9.27
CA ALA A 88 12.27 -9.99 9.64
C ALA A 88 11.67 -10.97 8.61
N THR A 89 11.01 -12.01 9.11
CA THR A 89 10.35 -13.04 8.28
C THR A 89 8.84 -13.02 8.47
N GLU A 90 8.09 -13.51 7.49
CA GLU A 90 6.64 -13.60 7.53
C GLU A 90 6.11 -14.45 8.70
N ALA A 91 5.04 -13.98 9.33
CA ALA A 91 4.30 -14.75 10.32
C ALA A 91 3.48 -15.87 9.65
N ARG A 92 3.37 -17.03 10.32
CA ARG A 92 2.50 -18.14 9.90
C ARG A 92 1.17 -18.09 10.66
N PRO A 93 0.08 -17.54 10.10
CA PRO A 93 -1.18 -17.44 10.81
C PRO A 93 -1.82 -18.82 11.00
N SER A 94 -2.29 -19.10 12.22
CA SER A 94 -3.23 -20.19 12.49
C SER A 94 -4.66 -19.67 12.34
N THR A 95 -5.48 -20.36 11.56
CA THR A 95 -6.85 -19.92 11.25
C THR A 95 -7.84 -21.02 11.54
N ASN A 96 -9.01 -20.66 12.05
CA ASN A 96 -10.14 -21.56 12.24
C ASN A 96 -11.42 -21.00 11.59
N THR A 97 -12.32 -21.91 11.23
CA THR A 97 -13.65 -21.55 10.74
C THR A 97 -14.66 -21.74 11.86
N VAL A 98 -15.46 -20.70 12.15
CA VAL A 98 -16.44 -20.73 13.23
C VAL A 98 -17.80 -20.27 12.71
N ARG A 99 -18.86 -21.02 13.04
CA ARG A 99 -20.24 -20.65 12.70
C ARG A 99 -20.71 -19.50 13.61
N ARG A 100 -21.22 -18.42 13.01
CA ARG A 100 -21.80 -17.26 13.70
C ARG A 100 -23.21 -16.99 13.15
N SER A 101 -24.04 -16.29 13.92
CA SER A 101 -25.34 -15.79 13.43
C SER A 101 -25.14 -14.56 12.54
N GLY A 102 -26.12 -14.23 11.69
CA GLY A 102 -26.05 -13.06 10.80
C GLY A 102 -26.06 -11.70 11.51
N LEU A 103 -26.40 -11.67 12.81
CA LEU A 103 -26.39 -10.49 13.66
C LEU A 103 -25.22 -10.47 14.66
N TRP A 104 -24.34 -11.47 14.60
CA TRP A 104 -23.20 -11.53 15.52
C TRP A 104 -22.22 -10.39 15.24
N ASN A 105 -21.80 -9.69 16.29
CA ASN A 105 -20.83 -8.61 16.23
C ASN A 105 -19.81 -8.80 17.38
N PRO A 106 -18.50 -8.97 17.11
CA PRO A 106 -17.48 -9.12 18.16
C PRO A 106 -17.14 -7.82 18.89
N GLY A 107 -17.68 -6.69 18.46
CA GLY A 107 -17.38 -5.35 18.99
C GLY A 107 -16.98 -4.36 17.89
N PRO A 108 -16.90 -3.07 18.22
CA PRO A 108 -16.52 -2.03 17.26
C PRO A 108 -15.05 -2.16 16.84
N LEU A 109 -14.76 -1.75 15.60
CA LEU A 109 -13.39 -1.56 15.12
C LEU A 109 -12.80 -0.25 15.67
N ASN A 110 -11.46 -0.19 15.77
CA ASN A 110 -10.77 1.04 16.14
C ASN A 110 -10.57 1.92 14.90
N PHE A 111 -11.20 3.11 14.91
CA PHE A 111 -11.03 4.13 13.88
C PHE A 111 -10.37 5.41 14.41
N ALA A 112 -9.93 5.41 15.68
CA ALA A 112 -9.27 6.56 16.26
C ALA A 112 -7.82 6.66 15.76
N ILE A 113 -7.44 7.85 15.31
CA ILE A 113 -6.06 8.19 14.98
C ILE A 113 -5.33 8.40 16.32
N ARG A 114 -4.30 7.59 16.60
CA ARG A 114 -3.43 7.75 17.76
C ARG A 114 -2.04 8.16 17.32
#